data_AF-A0A1I0GSW5-F1
#
_entry.id   AF-A0A1I0GSW5-F1
#
_cell.length_a   1.000
_cell.length_b   1.000
_cell.length_c   1.000
_cell.angle_alpha   90.00
_cell.angle_beta   90.00
_cell.angle_gamma   90.00
#
_symmetry.space_group_name_H-M   'P 1'
#
loop_
_entity.id
_entity.type
_entity.pdbx_description
1 polymer ?
#
loop_
_entity_poly.entity_id
_entity_poly.type
_entity_poly.pdbx_seq_one_letter_code
_entity_poly.pdbx_strand_id
1 'polypeptide(L)' 'MSNPIIADNKPMKVTLEQGKKYMFCACGRSNDQPFCDGSHKGTVRWTPSVGQPEGAVKL' A
#
# COMPACT_ATOMS: atom_id res chain seq x y z
N MET A 1 11.97 -6.52 -11.21
CA MET A 1 10.78 -5.74 -10.80
C MET A 1 9.70 -6.73 -10.36
N SER A 2 9.08 -6.54 -9.20
CA SER A 2 8.26 -7.58 -8.57
C SER A 2 6.86 -7.08 -8.17
N ASN A 3 5.85 -7.90 -8.46
CA ASN A 3 4.44 -7.67 -8.13
C ASN A 3 4.21 -7.63 -6.60
N PRO A 4 3.10 -7.06 -6.12
CA PRO A 4 2.67 -7.21 -4.73
C PRO A 4 2.56 -8.69 -4.33
N ILE A 5 2.84 -9.00 -3.06
CA ILE A 5 2.68 -10.35 -2.50
C ILE A 5 1.56 -10.37 -1.47
N ILE A 6 1.00 -11.55 -1.21
CA ILE A 6 0.03 -11.75 -0.14
C ILE A 6 0.79 -11.76 1.19
N ALA A 7 0.53 -10.76 2.05
CA ALA A 7 1.13 -10.70 3.39
C ALA A 7 0.44 -11.68 4.37
N ASP A 8 -0.89 -11.71 4.37
CA ASP A 8 -1.72 -12.69 5.08
C ASP A 8 -3.06 -12.84 4.32
N ASN A 9 -3.71 -13.98 4.49
CA ASN A 9 -5.06 -14.25 3.96
C ASN A 9 -6.18 -13.81 4.93
N LYS A 10 -5.83 -13.22 6.07
CA LYS A 10 -6.77 -12.74 7.09
C LYS A 10 -6.65 -11.23 7.30
N PRO A 11 -7.77 -10.53 7.59
CA PRO A 11 -7.73 -9.11 7.90
C PRO A 11 -7.06 -8.85 9.26
N MET A 12 -6.34 -7.74 9.36
CA MET A 12 -5.77 -7.26 10.62
C MET A 12 -6.66 -6.16 11.21
N LYS A 13 -7.03 -6.30 12.48
CA LYS A 13 -7.74 -5.25 13.23
C LYS A 13 -6.72 -4.31 13.83
N VAL A 14 -6.87 -3.02 13.59
CA VAL A 14 -6.03 -1.97 14.16
C VAL A 14 -6.90 -0.85 14.72
N THR A 15 -6.48 -0.29 15.86
CA THR A 15 -7.10 0.91 16.43
C THR A 15 -6.36 2.12 15.88
N LEU A 16 -7.10 3.04 15.25
CA LEU A 16 -6.56 4.26 14.69
C LEU A 16 -7.00 5.46 15.54
N GLU A 17 -6.13 6.46 15.64
CA GLU A 17 -6.45 7.72 16.30
C GLU A 17 -6.86 8.78 15.27
N GLN A 18 -7.86 9.58 15.63
CA GLN A 18 -8.34 10.65 14.76
C GLN A 18 -7.25 11.70 14.53
N GLY A 19 -7.11 12.15 13.29
CA GLY A 19 -6.15 13.20 12.91
C GLY A 19 -4.73 12.72 12.68
N LYS A 20 -4.41 11.43 12.94
CA LYS A 20 -3.11 10.85 12.57
C LYS A 20 -3.11 10.36 11.12
N LYS A 21 -1.99 10.57 10.44
CA LYS A 21 -1.74 10.03 9.10
C LYS A 21 -1.09 8.66 9.23
N TYR A 22 -1.70 7.67 8.58
CA TYR A 22 -1.18 6.31 8.51
C TYR A 22 -0.86 5.97 7.06
N MET A 23 0.24 5.25 6.85
CA MET A 23 0.67 4.80 5.53
C MET A 23 0.42 3.30 5.44
N PHE A 24 -0.58 2.88 4.67
CA PHE A 24 -0.90 1.46 4.49
C PHE A 24 0.06 0.79 3.51
N CYS A 25 0.41 -0.47 3.78
CA CYS A 25 1.22 -1.26 2.89
C CYS A 25 0.39 -1.73 1.68
N ALA A 26 0.88 -1.44 0.47
CA ALA A 26 0.27 -1.93 -0.78
C ALA A 26 1.12 -2.98 -1.52
N CYS A 27 2.37 -3.20 -1.10
CA CYS A 27 3.29 -4.13 -1.76
C CYS A 27 3.36 -5.52 -1.12
N GLY A 28 2.79 -5.68 0.08
CA GLY A 28 2.79 -6.94 0.84
C GLY A 28 4.09 -7.32 1.53
N ARG A 29 5.14 -6.49 1.46
CA ARG A 29 6.50 -6.82 1.97
C ARG A 29 6.84 -6.18 3.32
N SER A 30 5.94 -5.38 3.89
CA SER A 30 6.20 -4.75 5.18
C SER A 30 6.27 -5.79 6.30
N ASN A 31 7.20 -5.61 7.24
CA ASN A 31 7.24 -6.37 8.49
C ASN A 31 6.30 -5.79 9.56
N ASP A 32 5.80 -4.57 9.36
CA ASP A 32 4.89 -3.85 10.25
C ASP A 32 3.48 -3.78 9.64
N GLN A 33 2.96 -4.91 9.15
CA GLN A 33 1.60 -4.95 8.59
C GLN A 33 0.57 -4.53 9.65
N PRO A 34 -0.46 -3.75 9.27
CA PRO A 34 -0.87 -3.36 7.91
C PRO A 34 -0.19 -2.09 7.37
N PHE A 35 0.79 -1.54 8.08
CA PHE A 35 1.44 -0.28 7.75
C PHE A 35 2.70 -0.46 6.91
N CYS A 36 3.14 0.62 6.27
CA CYS A 36 4.32 0.66 5.43
C CYS A 36 5.58 0.97 6.26
N ASP A 37 6.55 0.06 6.22
CA ASP A 37 7.89 0.20 6.83
C ASP A 37 8.99 0.67 5.83
N GLY A 38 8.64 0.80 4.55
CA GLY A 38 9.60 1.16 3.49
C GLY A 38 10.16 -0.03 2.70
N SER A 39 9.78 -1.26 3.03
CA SER A 39 10.17 -2.49 2.30
C SER A 39 9.64 -2.56 0.85
N HIS A 40 8.88 -1.55 0.41
CA HIS A 40 8.41 -1.41 -0.97
C HIS A 40 9.50 -0.88 -1.93
N LYS A 41 10.65 -0.42 -1.43
CA LYS A 41 11.76 0.05 -2.28
C LYS A 41 12.17 -1.04 -3.29
N GLY A 42 12.18 -0.70 -4.57
CA GLY A 42 12.48 -1.65 -5.67
C GLY A 42 11.29 -2.49 -6.16
N THR A 43 10.09 -2.30 -5.60
CA THR A 43 8.85 -2.89 -6.13
C THR A 43 8.15 -1.92 -7.07
N VAL A 44 7.34 -2.46 -7.99
CA VAL A 44 6.48 -1.61 -8.82
C VAL A 44 5.34 -1.08 -7.94
N ARG A 45 5.10 0.23 -8.00
CA ARG A 45 3.84 0.77 -7.48
C ARG A 45 2.75 0.21 -8.39
N TRP A 46 1.82 -0.56 -7.83
CA TRP A 46 0.63 -0.97 -8.55
C TRP A 46 -0.24 0.28 -8.74
N THR A 47 0.03 1.02 -9.81
CA THR A 47 -0.91 1.97 -10.40
C THR A 47 -1.74 1.17 -11.39
N PRO A 48 -3.05 1.01 -11.18
CA PRO A 48 -3.92 0.44 -12.20
C PRO A 48 -4.09 1.45 -13.34
N SER A 49 -3.04 1.67 -14.15
CA SER A 49 -3.07 2.46 -15.39
C SER A 49 -1.69 2.54 -16.07
N VAL A 50 -1.30 1.50 -16.80
CA VAL A 50 -0.88 1.74 -18.19
C VAL A 50 -2.17 1.62 -19.01
N GLY A 51 -2.94 2.68 -19.28
CA GLY A 51 -2.64 4.08 -19.09
C GLY A 51 -3.88 4.92 -18.74
N GLN A 52 -3.60 6.09 -18.21
CA GLN A 52 -4.17 7.35 -18.71
C GLN A 52 -3.20 8.47 -18.27
N PRO A 53 -2.69 9.29 -19.19
CA PRO A 53 -1.98 10.52 -18.81
C PRO A 53 -3.01 11.51 -18.24
N GLU A 54 -2.59 12.21 -17.18
CA GLU A 54 -3.16 13.45 -16.66
C GLU A 54 -4.69 13.50 -16.41
N GLY A 55 -5.07 13.28 -15.15
CA GLY A 55 -6.43 13.56 -14.71
C GLY A 55 -6.66 13.11 -13.28
N ALA A 56 -6.53 14.05 -12.34
CA ALA A 56 -6.82 13.87 -10.92
C ALA A 56 -8.15 13.14 -10.70
N VAL A 57 -8.12 12.02 -9.96
CA VAL A 57 -9.33 11.49 -9.32
C VAL A 57 -9.47 12.22 -7.99
N LYS A 58 -10.32 13.25 -7.99
CA LYS A 58 -10.95 13.81 -6.79
C LYS A 58 -11.99 12.81 -6.30
N LEU A 59 -11.88 12.43 -5.03
CA LEU A 59 -13.02 12.12 -4.16
C LEU A 59 -12.88 13.01 -2.93
#